data_AF-A0A972KD08-F1
#
_entry.id   AF-A0A972KD08-F1
#
_cell.length_a   1.000
_cell.length_b   1.000
_cell.length_c   1.000
_cell.angle_alpha   90.00
_cell.angle_beta   90.00
_cell.angle_gamma   90.00
#
_symmetry.space_group_name_H-M   'P 1'
#
loop_
_entity.id
_entity.type
_entity.pdbx_description
1 polymer ?
#
loop_
_entity_poly.entity_id
_entity_poly.type
_entity_poly.pdbx_seq_one_letter_code
_entity_poly.pdbx_strand_id
1 'polypeptide(L)'
;MDRSLDFEDFTDRDYKPIVAPGLAYPFGSEGWPAPRPDLLWAGLKFGHGYDSLVEDLAAIAGGVDPLARLVDLPLPDDQFDFTAVVESDKKLVGQILSLTDRCADDHLDVELRTVLRRLVQRAAANSSSPLRKRAAPERLAAALVWVALAGNRALEPRARWAGVDVWRWFGVADATGLGVSVATKLGMTRPDRYGEPCRTKASVVELGNPDLLHSDLRRVLIRRRTFTERNIAEAIERFEAAKPIRYLPNGKVSIKAVPTGPLFAFKSEGPEGYPLVVVALGDDEESATVYALNVPDAHDLAHKLNTALSGPEVSQAS
;
A
#
# COMPACT_ATOMS: atom_id res chain seq x y z
N MET A 1 -26.33 16.70 -8.53
CA MET A 1 -26.42 15.48 -9.36
C MET A 1 -25.49 14.48 -8.72
N ASP A 2 -26.08 13.55 -7.97
CA ASP A 2 -25.38 12.51 -7.23
C ASP A 2 -25.00 11.39 -8.22
N ARG A 3 -23.70 11.15 -8.42
CA ARG A 3 -23.18 10.05 -9.23
C ARG A 3 -22.18 9.30 -8.36
N SER A 4 -22.65 8.22 -7.75
CA SER A 4 -21.80 7.21 -7.14
C SER A 4 -20.84 6.69 -8.20
N LEU A 5 -19.54 6.86 -7.95
CA LEU A 5 -18.50 6.19 -8.71
C LEU A 5 -18.54 4.70 -8.33
N ASP A 6 -19.24 3.89 -9.11
CA ASP A 6 -19.16 2.43 -9.02
C ASP A 6 -17.78 2.00 -9.52
N PHE A 7 -16.90 1.68 -8.55
CA PHE A 7 -15.48 1.40 -8.72
C PHE A 7 -15.18 -0.10 -8.53
N GLU A 8 -16.14 -0.97 -8.88
CA GLU A 8 -16.02 -2.43 -8.71
C GLU A 8 -15.03 -3.10 -9.69
N ASP A 9 -14.55 -2.38 -10.71
CA ASP A 9 -13.85 -2.96 -11.86
C ASP A 9 -12.36 -3.27 -11.68
N PHE A 10 -11.75 -2.99 -10.52
CA PHE A 10 -10.29 -3.21 -10.31
C PHE A 10 -9.93 -4.31 -9.33
N THR A 11 -10.92 -4.95 -8.69
CA THR A 11 -10.71 -6.06 -7.75
C THR A 11 -11.13 -7.42 -8.30
N ASP A 12 -11.78 -7.47 -9.46
CA ASP A 12 -12.36 -8.70 -10.02
C ASP A 12 -11.43 -9.41 -11.03
N ARG A 13 -10.17 -9.57 -10.63
CA ARG A 13 -9.29 -10.59 -11.21
C ARG A 13 -8.98 -11.59 -10.13
N ASP A 14 -9.84 -12.62 -10.01
CA ASP A 14 -9.55 -13.95 -9.43
C ASP A 14 -8.30 -14.03 -8.52
N TYR A 15 -8.25 -13.23 -7.47
CA TYR A 15 -7.14 -13.26 -6.54
C TYR A 15 -7.50 -14.23 -5.43
N LYS A 16 -7.17 -15.51 -5.64
CA LYS A 16 -7.11 -16.49 -4.55
C LYS A 16 -5.83 -16.19 -3.75
N PRO A 17 -5.92 -15.76 -2.47
CA PRO A 17 -4.73 -15.59 -1.67
C PRO A 17 -4.06 -16.96 -1.50
N ILE A 18 -2.86 -17.11 -2.07
CA ILE A 18 -1.99 -18.25 -1.76
C ILE A 18 -1.47 -18.01 -0.35
N VAL A 19 -2.07 -18.69 0.63
CA VAL A 19 -1.53 -18.75 1.99
C VAL A 19 -0.32 -19.67 1.93
N ALA A 20 0.88 -19.10 1.81
CA ALA A 20 2.11 -19.88 1.95
C ALA A 20 2.23 -20.35 3.41
N PRO A 21 2.18 -21.66 3.72
CA PRO A 21 2.46 -22.16 5.05
C PRO A 21 3.99 -22.10 5.27
N GLY A 22 4.46 -21.55 6.39
CA GLY A 22 5.84 -21.76 6.83
C GLY A 22 6.76 -20.56 7.03
N LEU A 23 6.25 -19.34 7.24
CA LEU A 23 7.08 -18.28 7.82
C LEU A 23 7.17 -18.45 9.35
N ALA A 24 8.30 -18.98 9.80
CA ALA A 24 8.65 -19.04 11.22
C ALA A 24 8.77 -17.62 11.80
N TYR A 25 8.03 -17.34 12.87
CA TYR A 25 8.16 -16.11 13.65
C TYR A 25 9.00 -16.36 14.91
N PRO A 26 9.85 -15.42 15.34
CA PRO A 26 10.55 -15.53 16.61
C PRO A 26 9.58 -15.17 17.74
N PHE A 27 9.16 -16.16 18.55
CA PHE A 27 8.31 -15.93 19.72
C PHE A 27 9.14 -15.88 21.01
N GLY A 28 8.95 -14.80 21.78
CA GLY A 28 9.18 -14.73 23.22
C GLY A 28 7.83 -14.73 23.95
N SER A 29 7.72 -15.52 25.01
CA SER A 29 6.52 -15.79 25.79
C SER A 29 6.26 -14.73 26.86
N GLU A 30 5.19 -13.94 26.74
CA GLU A 30 4.43 -13.38 27.88
C GLU A 30 3.12 -12.73 27.37
N GLY A 31 2.08 -12.76 28.22
CA GLY A 31 0.68 -12.55 27.85
C GLY A 31 0.38 -11.30 27.02
N TRP A 32 -0.25 -11.50 25.86
CA TRP A 32 -0.73 -10.43 25.00
C TRP A 32 -2.06 -9.86 25.51
N PRO A 33 -2.18 -8.53 25.73
CA PRO A 33 -3.50 -7.90 25.84
C PRO A 33 -4.18 -7.88 24.46
N ALA A 34 -5.50 -7.67 24.44
CA ALA A 34 -6.33 -7.59 23.22
C ALA A 34 -5.65 -6.79 22.09
N PRO A 35 -5.83 -7.18 20.81
CA PRO A 35 -5.07 -6.63 19.70
C PRO A 35 -5.30 -5.12 19.61
N ARG A 36 -4.23 -4.38 19.88
CA ARG A 36 -4.24 -2.95 19.67
C ARG A 36 -4.08 -2.68 18.16
N PRO A 37 -4.85 -1.74 17.57
CA PRO A 37 -4.79 -1.43 16.13
C PRO A 37 -3.42 -0.96 15.63
N ASP A 38 -2.55 -0.46 16.51
CA ASP A 38 -1.18 0.00 16.20
C ASP A 38 -0.20 -1.17 15.96
N LEU A 39 -0.49 -2.37 16.48
CA LEU A 39 0.38 -3.55 16.32
C LEU A 39 0.04 -4.41 15.09
N LEU A 40 -1.13 -4.23 14.48
CA LEU A 40 -1.49 -4.87 13.21
C LEU A 40 -0.59 -4.45 12.03
N TRP A 41 0.09 -3.31 12.15
CA TRP A 41 0.95 -2.72 11.12
C TRP A 41 2.44 -2.99 11.34
N ALA A 42 2.83 -3.59 12.47
CA ALA A 42 4.21 -3.62 12.95
C ALA A 42 4.97 -4.94 12.66
N GLY A 43 4.69 -5.61 11.54
CA GLY A 43 5.58 -6.67 11.02
C GLY A 43 5.03 -8.10 10.99
N LEU A 44 3.71 -8.28 10.93
CA LEU A 44 3.13 -9.54 10.45
C LEU A 44 3.26 -9.57 8.92
N LYS A 45 4.20 -10.36 8.40
CA LYS A 45 4.25 -10.75 6.98
C LYS A 45 3.08 -11.66 6.68
N PHE A 46 1.98 -11.09 6.19
CA PHE A 46 0.91 -11.89 5.60
C PHE A 46 1.38 -12.33 4.22
N GLY A 47 1.21 -13.60 3.85
CA GLY A 47 1.72 -14.14 2.59
C GLY A 47 1.49 -13.18 1.42
N HIS A 48 2.59 -12.61 0.90
CA HIS A 48 2.83 -11.72 -0.27
C HIS A 48 1.78 -10.70 -0.78
N GLY A 49 0.53 -10.69 -0.33
CA GLY A 49 -0.57 -9.88 -0.89
C GLY A 49 -0.89 -8.62 -0.09
N TYR A 50 -1.08 -8.74 1.22
CA TYR A 50 -1.58 -7.62 2.03
C TYR A 50 -0.52 -6.55 2.30
N ASP A 51 0.74 -6.95 2.53
CA ASP A 51 1.85 -6.01 2.78
C ASP A 51 1.98 -4.99 1.64
N SER A 52 1.88 -5.46 0.38
CA SER A 52 1.96 -4.60 -0.80
C SER A 52 0.83 -3.58 -0.89
N LEU A 53 -0.39 -3.96 -0.50
CA LEU A 53 -1.55 -3.07 -0.55
C LEU A 53 -1.45 -1.97 0.51
N VAL A 54 -0.94 -2.30 1.69
CA VAL A 54 -0.74 -1.34 2.77
C VAL A 54 0.34 -0.34 2.41
N GLU A 55 1.47 -0.82 1.88
CA GLU A 55 2.56 0.02 1.39
C GLU A 55 2.07 0.98 0.29
N ASP A 56 1.24 0.50 -0.63
CA ASP A 56 0.62 1.33 -1.68
C ASP A 56 -0.23 2.46 -1.10
N LEU A 57 -1.13 2.14 -0.15
CA LEU A 57 -1.99 3.15 0.47
C LEU A 57 -1.19 4.14 1.30
N ALA A 58 -0.18 3.66 2.02
CA ALA A 58 0.70 4.47 2.84
C ALA A 58 1.51 5.44 1.97
N ALA A 59 2.06 4.97 0.85
CA ALA A 59 2.86 5.82 -0.05
C ALA A 59 2.04 7.02 -0.59
N ILE A 60 0.77 6.80 -0.96
CA ILE A 60 -0.13 7.89 -1.39
C ILE A 60 -0.39 8.89 -0.25
N ALA A 61 -0.61 8.39 0.97
CA ALA A 61 -0.93 9.22 2.13
C ALA A 61 0.29 9.89 2.78
N GLY A 62 1.52 9.46 2.45
CA GLY A 62 2.75 9.94 3.10
C GLY A 62 3.21 9.11 4.30
N GLY A 63 2.70 7.90 4.47
CA GLY A 63 3.07 6.94 5.50
C GLY A 63 1.85 6.28 6.16
N VAL A 64 2.13 5.29 7.01
CA VAL A 64 1.10 4.55 7.77
C VAL A 64 0.38 5.46 8.76
N ASP A 65 1.12 6.29 9.49
CA ASP A 65 0.54 7.22 10.48
C ASP A 65 -0.41 8.26 9.82
N PRO A 66 0.00 8.97 8.74
CA PRO A 66 -0.92 9.79 7.96
C PRO A 66 -2.14 9.03 7.45
N LEU A 67 -1.96 7.82 6.89
CA LEU A 67 -3.04 6.98 6.39
C LEU A 67 -4.06 6.62 7.50
N ALA A 68 -3.59 6.29 8.70
CA ALA A 68 -4.43 5.93 9.83
C ALA A 68 -5.27 7.13 10.33
N ARG A 69 -4.75 8.36 10.21
CA ARG A 69 -5.41 9.59 10.66
C ARG A 69 -6.21 10.31 9.58
N LEU A 70 -6.32 9.76 8.37
CA LEU A 70 -7.08 10.38 7.29
C LEU A 70 -8.55 10.60 7.69
N VAL A 71 -9.03 11.80 7.37
CA VAL A 71 -10.43 12.19 7.40
C VAL A 71 -10.86 12.66 6.01
N ASP A 72 -12.14 12.54 5.68
CA ASP A 72 -12.70 12.88 4.36
C ASP A 72 -13.37 14.27 4.32
N LEU A 73 -13.15 15.11 5.34
CA LEU A 73 -13.60 16.50 5.34
C LEU A 73 -12.86 17.31 4.27
N PRO A 74 -13.55 18.08 3.41
CA PRO A 74 -12.91 18.95 2.42
C PRO A 74 -11.83 19.85 3.02
N LEU A 75 -10.75 20.10 2.28
CA LEU A 75 -9.76 21.09 2.69
C LEU A 75 -10.41 22.49 2.76
N PRO A 76 -10.03 23.31 3.76
CA PRO A 76 -10.49 24.70 3.84
C PRO A 76 -9.96 25.54 2.67
N ASP A 77 -10.68 26.59 2.28
CA ASP A 77 -10.23 27.54 1.26
C ASP A 77 -9.12 28.46 1.81
N ASP A 78 -7.90 27.95 1.83
CA ASP A 78 -6.75 28.66 2.39
C ASP A 78 -6.27 29.77 1.46
N GLN A 79 -5.94 30.93 2.05
CA GLN A 79 -5.19 31.96 1.35
C GLN A 79 -3.72 31.54 1.18
N PHE A 80 -3.09 32.00 0.10
CA PHE A 80 -1.68 31.73 -0.13
C PHE A 80 -0.79 32.61 0.77
N ASP A 81 0.13 31.98 1.48
CA ASP A 81 1.10 32.67 2.34
C ASP A 81 2.42 32.96 1.59
N PHE A 82 2.64 34.25 1.31
CA PHE A 82 3.85 34.74 0.65
C PHE A 82 5.07 34.90 1.58
N THR A 83 4.93 34.74 2.90
CA THR A 83 6.03 34.95 3.85
C THR A 83 7.16 33.93 3.67
N ALA A 84 6.81 32.70 3.28
CA ALA A 84 7.77 31.62 2.99
C ALA A 84 8.42 31.72 1.59
N VAL A 85 8.01 32.67 0.75
CA VAL A 85 8.49 32.81 -0.63
C VAL A 85 9.67 33.79 -0.67
N VAL A 86 10.79 33.34 -1.24
CA VAL A 86 11.97 34.19 -1.47
C VAL A 86 11.57 35.39 -2.34
N GLU A 87 12.04 36.58 -1.97
CA GLU A 87 11.64 37.85 -2.62
C GLU A 87 11.82 37.83 -4.15
N SER A 88 12.91 37.22 -4.64
CA SER A 88 13.18 37.07 -6.08
C SER A 88 12.11 36.27 -6.83
N ASP A 89 11.45 35.36 -6.13
CA ASP A 89 10.54 34.38 -6.72
C ASP A 89 9.07 34.85 -6.59
N LYS A 90 8.78 35.85 -5.74
CA LYS A 90 7.41 36.34 -5.47
C LYS A 90 6.65 36.76 -6.73
N LYS A 91 7.31 37.46 -7.66
CA LYS A 91 6.68 37.88 -8.93
C LYS A 91 6.24 36.68 -9.78
N LEU A 92 7.11 35.68 -9.92
CA LEU A 92 6.82 34.47 -10.69
C LEU A 92 5.74 33.64 -10.00
N VAL A 93 5.84 33.46 -8.68
CA VAL A 93 4.83 32.76 -7.87
C VAL A 93 3.46 33.44 -8.00
N GLY A 94 3.40 34.77 -7.96
CA GLY A 94 2.16 35.52 -8.17
C GLY A 94 1.54 35.28 -9.55
N GLN A 95 2.36 35.21 -10.61
CA GLN A 95 1.88 34.87 -11.96
C GLN A 95 1.32 33.44 -12.03
N ILE A 96 2.04 32.48 -11.45
CA ILE A 96 1.61 31.08 -11.42
C ILE A 96 0.29 30.96 -10.65
N LEU A 97 0.19 31.55 -9.46
CA LEU A 97 -1.04 31.54 -8.65
C LEU A 97 -2.22 32.16 -9.38
N SER A 98 -2.02 33.29 -10.05
CA SER A 98 -3.09 33.92 -10.85
C SER A 98 -3.62 32.98 -11.93
N LEU A 99 -2.74 32.22 -12.58
CA LEU A 99 -3.13 31.27 -13.62
C LEU A 99 -3.78 30.00 -13.01
N THR A 100 -3.21 29.43 -11.95
CA THR A 100 -3.77 28.22 -11.33
C THR A 100 -5.10 28.47 -10.64
N ASP A 101 -5.27 29.62 -9.96
CA ASP A 101 -6.52 29.99 -9.30
C ASP A 101 -7.63 30.20 -10.33
N ARG A 102 -7.34 30.89 -11.44
CA ARG A 102 -8.31 31.03 -12.55
C ARG A 102 -8.71 29.69 -13.16
N CYS A 103 -7.76 28.79 -13.37
CA CYS A 103 -8.06 27.44 -13.86
C CYS A 103 -8.97 26.69 -12.90
N ALA A 104 -8.71 26.81 -11.59
CA ALA A 104 -9.52 26.18 -10.58
C ALA A 104 -10.94 26.76 -10.51
N ASP A 105 -11.07 28.08 -10.56
CA ASP A 105 -12.36 28.79 -10.53
C ASP A 105 -13.22 28.46 -11.76
N ASP A 106 -12.60 28.39 -12.95
CA ASP A 106 -13.30 28.14 -14.21
C ASP A 106 -13.71 26.67 -14.38
N HIS A 107 -12.93 25.73 -13.84
CA HIS A 107 -13.03 24.31 -14.26
C HIS A 107 -12.88 23.24 -13.17
N LEU A 108 -12.31 23.58 -12.02
CA LEU A 108 -12.13 22.65 -10.91
C LEU A 108 -13.07 23.04 -9.76
N ASP A 109 -12.59 22.91 -8.53
CA ASP A 109 -13.30 23.31 -7.32
C ASP A 109 -12.35 24.02 -6.34
N VAL A 110 -12.93 24.52 -5.25
CA VAL A 110 -12.22 25.26 -4.20
C VAL A 110 -11.19 24.39 -3.45
N GLU A 111 -11.42 23.08 -3.35
CA GLU A 111 -10.51 22.16 -2.66
C GLU A 111 -9.25 21.95 -3.51
N LEU A 112 -9.40 21.72 -4.82
CA LEU A 112 -8.27 21.66 -5.74
C LEU A 112 -7.52 22.99 -5.86
N ARG A 113 -8.21 24.14 -5.77
CA ARG A 113 -7.54 25.45 -5.65
C ARG A 113 -6.63 25.49 -4.43
N THR A 114 -7.10 24.99 -3.29
CA THR A 114 -6.31 24.88 -2.06
C THR A 114 -5.11 23.94 -2.22
N VAL A 115 -5.33 22.76 -2.82
CA VAL A 115 -4.24 21.82 -3.14
C VAL A 115 -3.18 22.49 -4.02
N LEU A 116 -3.59 23.24 -5.04
CA LEU A 116 -2.67 23.97 -5.93
C LEU A 116 -1.87 25.03 -5.20
N ARG A 117 -2.50 25.84 -4.35
CA ARG A 117 -1.81 26.85 -3.52
C ARG A 117 -0.77 26.21 -2.62
N ARG A 118 -1.13 25.14 -1.90
CA ARG A 118 -0.20 24.38 -1.04
C ARG A 118 0.93 23.74 -1.83
N LEU A 119 0.65 23.24 -3.04
CA LEU A 119 1.67 22.68 -3.94
C LEU A 119 2.63 23.75 -4.46
N VAL A 120 2.12 24.93 -4.85
CA VAL A 120 2.94 26.08 -5.25
C VAL A 120 3.83 26.53 -4.08
N GLN A 121 3.30 26.56 -2.86
CA GLN A 121 4.08 26.93 -1.67
C GLN A 121 5.23 25.95 -1.43
N ARG A 122 4.97 24.64 -1.52
CA ARG A 122 6.02 23.60 -1.44
C ARG A 122 7.05 23.74 -2.56
N ALA A 123 6.60 24.05 -3.77
CA ALA A 123 7.49 24.31 -4.90
C ALA A 123 8.35 25.56 -4.69
N ALA A 124 7.83 26.62 -4.07
CA ALA A 124 8.57 27.84 -3.76
C ALA A 124 9.58 27.65 -2.63
N ALA A 125 9.25 26.84 -1.63
CA ALA A 125 10.13 26.56 -0.49
C ALA A 125 11.31 25.63 -0.85
N ASN A 126 11.20 24.84 -1.91
CA ASN A 126 12.24 23.90 -2.31
C ASN A 126 13.45 24.62 -2.95
N SER A 127 14.64 24.53 -2.35
CA SER A 127 15.84 25.21 -2.87
C SER A 127 16.28 24.74 -4.28
N SER A 128 15.96 23.48 -4.62
CA SER A 128 16.19 22.88 -5.93
C SER A 128 15.04 23.13 -6.93
N SER A 129 14.11 24.03 -6.57
CA SER A 129 12.82 24.20 -7.22
C SER A 129 12.92 24.31 -8.75
N PRO A 130 12.02 23.63 -9.48
CA PRO A 130 11.85 23.86 -10.91
C PRO A 130 11.47 25.31 -11.26
N LEU A 131 10.93 26.09 -10.31
CA LEU A 131 10.59 27.51 -10.49
C LEU A 131 11.81 28.37 -10.85
N ARG A 132 13.02 27.95 -10.43
CA ARG A 132 14.27 28.69 -10.68
C ARG A 132 14.88 28.37 -12.04
N LYS A 133 14.37 27.37 -12.75
CA LYS A 133 14.69 27.16 -14.17
C LYS A 133 13.82 28.14 -14.96
N ARG A 134 14.39 28.81 -15.97
CA ARG A 134 13.73 29.84 -16.83
C ARG A 134 12.59 29.29 -17.72
N ALA A 135 11.67 28.51 -17.15
CA ALA A 135 10.45 28.09 -17.82
C ALA A 135 9.43 29.23 -17.79
N ALA A 136 8.61 29.32 -18.85
CA ALA A 136 7.50 30.26 -18.91
C ALA A 136 6.48 29.98 -17.79
N PRO A 137 5.91 31.01 -17.14
CA PRO A 137 4.97 30.85 -16.02
C PRO A 137 3.76 29.98 -16.38
N GLU A 138 3.26 30.08 -17.60
CA GLU A 138 2.12 29.29 -18.11
C GLU A 138 2.44 27.80 -18.12
N ARG A 139 3.66 27.44 -18.56
CA ARG A 139 4.10 26.04 -18.63
C ARG A 139 4.33 25.45 -17.23
N LEU A 140 4.83 26.26 -16.29
CA LEU A 140 4.98 25.87 -14.89
C LEU A 140 3.60 25.67 -14.23
N ALA A 141 2.67 26.60 -14.44
CA ALA A 141 1.31 26.51 -13.93
C ALA A 141 0.59 25.26 -14.48
N ALA A 142 0.70 25.00 -15.79
CA ALA A 142 0.16 23.78 -16.40
C ALA A 142 0.76 22.49 -15.80
N ALA A 143 2.07 22.47 -15.56
CA ALA A 143 2.74 21.34 -14.94
C ALA A 143 2.26 21.10 -13.51
N LEU A 144 2.08 22.16 -12.71
CA LEU A 144 1.58 22.07 -11.33
C LEU A 144 0.13 21.61 -11.26
N VAL A 145 -0.74 22.12 -12.15
CA VAL A 145 -2.13 21.63 -12.28
C VAL A 145 -2.15 20.15 -12.64
N TRP A 146 -1.33 19.74 -13.60
CA TRP A 146 -1.24 18.33 -13.96
C TRP A 146 -0.78 17.47 -12.78
N VAL A 147 0.22 17.88 -12.00
CA VAL A 147 0.68 17.14 -10.80
C VAL A 147 -0.44 17.00 -9.78
N ALA A 148 -1.16 18.09 -9.48
CA ALA A 148 -2.26 18.06 -8.52
C ALA A 148 -3.38 17.11 -8.98
N LEU A 149 -3.77 17.17 -10.25
CA LEU A 149 -4.83 16.30 -10.79
C LEU A 149 -4.37 14.84 -10.92
N ALA A 150 -3.15 14.58 -11.39
CA ALA A 150 -2.60 13.23 -11.50
C ALA A 150 -2.49 12.55 -10.13
N GLY A 151 -1.94 13.25 -9.15
CA GLY A 151 -1.79 12.77 -7.77
C GLY A 151 -3.13 12.53 -7.07
N ASN A 152 -4.16 13.30 -7.44
CA ASN A 152 -5.53 13.13 -6.95
C ASN A 152 -6.40 12.19 -7.80
N ARG A 153 -5.79 11.47 -8.76
CA ARG A 153 -6.49 10.56 -9.70
C ARG A 153 -7.62 11.23 -10.49
N ALA A 154 -7.55 12.54 -10.66
CA ALA A 154 -8.52 13.36 -11.38
C ALA A 154 -8.25 13.46 -12.89
N LEU A 155 -7.31 12.67 -13.42
CA LEU A 155 -6.98 12.54 -14.85
C LEU A 155 -7.26 11.14 -15.43
N GLU A 156 -7.90 10.26 -14.66
CA GLU A 156 -8.20 8.89 -15.09
C GLU A 156 -9.23 8.83 -16.23
N PRO A 157 -9.38 7.71 -16.99
CA PRO A 157 -10.27 7.63 -18.16
C PRO A 157 -11.74 8.01 -17.90
N ARG A 158 -12.20 7.91 -16.65
CA ARG A 158 -13.55 8.30 -16.22
C ARG A 158 -13.61 9.69 -15.58
N ALA A 159 -12.49 10.39 -15.48
CA ALA A 159 -12.40 11.72 -14.91
C ALA A 159 -12.93 12.77 -15.90
N ARG A 160 -13.31 13.93 -15.34
CA ARG A 160 -13.85 15.05 -16.10
C ARG A 160 -12.82 15.71 -17.02
N TRP A 161 -11.54 15.52 -16.74
CA TRP A 161 -10.42 16.20 -17.41
C TRP A 161 -9.38 15.19 -17.89
N ALA A 162 -8.93 15.34 -19.13
CA ALA A 162 -7.74 14.68 -19.62
C ALA A 162 -6.53 15.62 -19.51
N GLY A 163 -5.32 15.06 -19.50
CA GLY A 163 -4.10 15.88 -19.47
C GLY A 163 -4.02 16.87 -20.64
N VAL A 164 -4.57 16.51 -21.80
CA VAL A 164 -4.61 17.40 -22.98
C VAL A 164 -5.43 18.68 -22.75
N ASP A 165 -6.46 18.61 -21.91
CA ASP A 165 -7.31 19.76 -21.59
C ASP A 165 -6.53 20.78 -20.75
N VAL A 166 -5.66 20.31 -19.85
CA VAL A 166 -4.73 21.16 -19.09
C VAL A 166 -3.84 21.95 -20.06
N TRP A 167 -3.17 21.28 -21.00
CA TRP A 167 -2.26 21.97 -21.93
C TRP A 167 -2.97 23.03 -22.76
N ARG A 168 -4.16 22.68 -23.27
CA ARG A 168 -4.99 23.57 -24.08
C ARG A 168 -5.42 24.81 -23.29
N TRP A 169 -5.83 24.66 -22.04
CA TRP A 169 -6.27 25.78 -21.20
C TRP A 169 -5.14 26.78 -20.96
N PHE A 170 -3.93 26.30 -20.64
CA PHE A 170 -2.77 27.15 -20.41
C PHE A 170 -2.10 27.67 -21.70
N GLY A 171 -2.58 27.28 -22.88
CA GLY A 171 -1.98 27.68 -24.15
C GLY A 171 -0.56 27.14 -24.36
N VAL A 172 -0.25 25.98 -23.79
CA VAL A 172 1.08 25.36 -23.87
C VAL A 172 1.02 24.01 -24.57
N ALA A 173 2.18 23.53 -25.03
CA ALA A 173 2.34 22.14 -25.45
C ALA A 173 2.32 21.18 -24.23
N ASP A 174 2.62 19.90 -24.44
CA ASP A 174 2.74 18.91 -23.37
C ASP A 174 3.70 19.37 -22.25
N ALA A 175 3.18 19.47 -21.01
CA ALA A 175 3.97 19.79 -19.82
C ALA A 175 4.16 18.59 -18.88
N THR A 176 3.78 17.37 -19.28
CA THR A 176 3.89 16.15 -18.46
C THR A 176 5.32 15.91 -17.98
N GLY A 177 6.32 16.03 -18.86
CA GLY A 177 7.72 15.82 -18.46
C GLY A 177 8.22 16.84 -17.42
N LEU A 178 7.72 18.08 -17.51
CA LEU A 178 8.00 19.11 -16.50
C LEU A 178 7.26 18.78 -15.19
N GLY A 179 6.01 18.33 -15.26
CA GLY A 179 5.22 17.88 -14.11
C GLY A 179 5.88 16.72 -13.36
N VAL A 180 6.34 15.69 -14.06
CA VAL A 180 7.12 14.59 -13.46
C VAL A 180 8.39 15.13 -12.81
N SER A 181 9.14 16.01 -13.49
CA SER A 181 10.34 16.61 -12.91
C SER A 181 10.05 17.44 -11.65
N VAL A 182 8.92 18.16 -11.61
CA VAL A 182 8.45 18.89 -10.43
C VAL A 182 8.13 17.91 -9.30
N ALA A 183 7.30 16.90 -9.57
CA ALA A 183 6.91 15.90 -8.59
C ALA A 183 8.14 15.18 -8.00
N THR A 184 9.09 14.74 -8.83
CA THR A 184 10.32 14.07 -8.37
C THR A 184 11.13 14.96 -7.44
N LYS A 185 11.30 16.24 -7.76
CA LYS A 185 12.04 17.19 -6.91
C LYS A 185 11.33 17.46 -5.58
N LEU A 186 10.02 17.31 -5.55
CA LEU A 186 9.20 17.44 -4.35
C LEU A 186 9.08 16.12 -3.57
N GLY A 187 9.72 15.04 -4.03
CA GLY A 187 9.59 13.71 -3.41
C GLY A 187 8.21 13.08 -3.61
N MET A 188 7.44 13.55 -4.60
CA MET A 188 6.07 13.13 -4.89
C MET A 188 5.99 12.08 -6.00
N THR A 189 7.03 11.26 -6.12
CA THR A 189 7.07 10.18 -7.11
C THR A 189 7.46 8.88 -6.46
N ARG A 190 6.72 7.83 -6.78
CA ARG A 190 7.06 6.49 -6.34
C ARG A 190 7.93 5.79 -7.38
N PRO A 191 9.12 5.29 -7.00
CA PRO A 191 9.83 4.34 -7.85
C PRO A 191 9.00 3.06 -7.98
N ASP A 192 8.97 2.45 -9.15
CA ASP A 192 8.39 1.13 -9.28
C ASP A 192 9.18 0.09 -8.47
N ARG A 193 8.69 -1.15 -8.43
CA ARG A 193 9.29 -2.26 -7.69
C ARG A 193 10.73 -2.61 -8.09
N TYR A 194 11.26 -2.03 -9.16
CA TYR A 194 12.64 -2.20 -9.64
C TYR A 194 13.48 -0.92 -9.51
N GLY A 195 12.95 0.13 -8.87
CA GLY A 195 13.61 1.43 -8.83
C GLY A 195 13.43 2.26 -10.10
N GLU A 196 12.60 1.80 -11.05
CA GLU A 196 12.38 2.45 -12.34
C GLU A 196 11.14 3.35 -12.31
N PRO A 197 11.02 4.36 -13.18
CA PRO A 197 9.81 5.18 -13.28
C PRO A 197 8.59 4.34 -13.68
N CYS A 198 7.45 4.49 -12.98
CA CYS A 198 6.24 3.69 -13.25
C CYS A 198 5.78 3.71 -14.72
N ARG A 199 5.15 2.60 -15.16
CA ARG A 199 4.74 2.34 -16.56
C ARG A 199 3.82 3.39 -17.20
N THR A 200 3.07 4.18 -16.42
CA THR A 200 2.28 5.30 -16.95
C THR A 200 2.64 6.59 -16.24
N LYS A 201 2.82 7.69 -16.99
CA LYS A 201 3.28 8.97 -16.41
C LYS A 201 2.35 9.51 -15.32
N ALA A 202 1.04 9.25 -15.42
CA ALA A 202 0.06 9.66 -14.41
C ALA A 202 0.09 8.79 -13.13
N SER A 203 0.45 7.50 -13.25
CA SER A 203 0.62 6.63 -12.08
C SER A 203 1.91 6.91 -11.31
N VAL A 204 2.82 7.73 -11.85
CA VAL A 204 4.09 8.10 -11.21
C VAL A 204 3.89 9.07 -10.03
N VAL A 205 2.83 9.88 -10.04
CA VAL A 205 2.64 10.94 -9.02
C VAL A 205 1.92 10.39 -7.80
N GLU A 206 2.60 10.45 -6.65
CA GLU A 206 2.05 10.19 -5.33
C GLU A 206 2.37 11.38 -4.44
N LEU A 207 1.34 12.12 -4.02
CA LEU A 207 1.54 13.40 -3.33
C LEU A 207 2.19 13.24 -1.95
N GLY A 208 2.09 12.05 -1.36
CA GLY A 208 2.79 11.67 -0.13
C GLY A 208 2.46 12.59 1.04
N ASN A 209 1.29 13.23 1.02
CA ASN A 209 0.91 14.21 2.01
C ASN A 209 -0.61 14.41 2.04
N PRO A 210 -1.29 14.20 3.19
CA PRO A 210 -2.74 14.33 3.29
C PRO A 210 -3.26 15.73 2.95
N ASP A 211 -2.45 16.77 3.19
CA ASP A 211 -2.82 18.16 2.95
C ASP A 211 -2.86 18.53 1.45
N LEU A 212 -2.49 17.61 0.57
CA LEU A 212 -2.62 17.74 -0.88
C LEU A 212 -3.67 16.78 -1.47
N LEU A 213 -4.28 15.94 -0.63
CA LEU A 213 -5.28 14.99 -1.09
C LEU A 213 -6.66 15.61 -1.03
N HIS A 214 -7.33 15.61 -2.18
CA HIS A 214 -8.74 15.92 -2.30
C HIS A 214 -9.59 14.96 -1.45
N SER A 215 -10.67 15.46 -0.87
CA SER A 215 -11.57 14.70 0.01
C SER A 215 -12.07 13.40 -0.63
N ASP A 216 -12.37 13.42 -1.94
CA ASP A 216 -12.77 12.21 -2.66
C ASP A 216 -11.70 11.11 -2.66
N LEU A 217 -10.43 11.47 -2.90
CA LEU A 217 -9.34 10.50 -2.83
C LEU A 217 -9.13 10.03 -1.39
N ARG A 218 -9.21 10.93 -0.40
CA ARG A 218 -9.15 10.54 1.03
C ARG A 218 -10.25 9.55 1.38
N ARG A 219 -11.48 9.75 0.90
CA ARG A 219 -12.60 8.80 1.07
C ARG A 219 -12.31 7.43 0.44
N VAL A 220 -11.69 7.40 -0.75
CA VAL A 220 -11.26 6.15 -1.39
C VAL A 220 -10.20 5.44 -0.54
N LEU A 221 -9.18 6.17 -0.08
CA LEU A 221 -8.11 5.61 0.75
C LEU A 221 -8.66 5.07 2.09
N ILE A 222 -9.56 5.80 2.74
CA ILE A 222 -10.22 5.35 3.98
C ILE A 222 -11.01 4.06 3.75
N ARG A 223 -11.81 3.99 2.67
CA ARG A 223 -12.56 2.76 2.33
C ARG A 223 -11.63 1.58 2.09
N ARG A 224 -10.55 1.77 1.33
CA ARG A 224 -9.54 0.72 1.07
C ARG A 224 -8.81 0.30 2.35
N ARG A 225 -8.42 1.25 3.20
CA ARG A 225 -7.82 0.98 4.51
C ARG A 225 -8.74 0.08 5.35
N THR A 226 -9.99 0.47 5.54
CA THR A 226 -10.96 -0.31 6.33
C THR A 226 -11.26 -1.68 5.75
N PHE A 227 -11.34 -1.80 4.42
CA PHE A 227 -11.47 -3.10 3.77
C PHE A 227 -10.24 -4.00 4.04
N THR A 228 -9.04 -3.42 3.97
CA THR A 228 -7.79 -4.13 4.23
C THR A 228 -7.70 -4.60 5.68
N GLU A 229 -8.01 -3.71 6.63
CA GLU A 229 -8.06 -4.02 8.07
C GLU A 229 -8.99 -5.21 8.35
N ARG A 230 -10.18 -5.23 7.75
CA ARG A 230 -11.12 -6.35 7.87
C ARG A 230 -10.54 -7.65 7.32
N ASN A 231 -10.00 -7.63 6.11
CA ASN A 231 -9.45 -8.83 5.48
C ASN A 231 -8.25 -9.39 6.26
N ILE A 232 -7.41 -8.51 6.80
CA ILE A 232 -6.30 -8.91 7.66
C ILE A 232 -6.83 -9.57 8.93
N ALA A 233 -7.82 -8.97 9.61
CA ALA A 233 -8.42 -9.55 10.80
C ALA A 233 -9.04 -10.93 10.51
N GLU A 234 -9.81 -11.06 9.44
CA GLU A 234 -10.39 -12.34 9.01
C GLU A 234 -9.33 -13.38 8.61
N ALA A 235 -8.20 -12.94 8.04
CA ALA A 235 -7.08 -13.83 7.71
C ALA A 235 -6.37 -14.32 8.98
N ILE A 236 -6.17 -13.44 9.97
CA ILE A 236 -5.63 -13.81 11.29
C ILE A 236 -6.56 -14.81 11.96
N GLU A 237 -7.87 -14.54 12.01
CA GLU A 237 -8.85 -15.45 12.62
C GLU A 237 -8.86 -16.81 11.93
N ARG A 238 -8.84 -16.86 10.59
CA ARG A 238 -8.74 -18.11 9.84
C ARG A 238 -7.45 -18.85 10.14
N PHE A 239 -6.32 -18.15 10.22
CA PHE A 239 -5.03 -18.74 10.54
C PHE A 239 -5.01 -19.31 11.96
N GLU A 240 -5.48 -18.57 12.96
CA GLU A 240 -5.63 -19.03 14.33
C GLU A 240 -6.60 -20.22 14.44
N ALA A 241 -7.71 -20.18 13.70
CA ALA A 241 -8.66 -21.28 13.64
C ALA A 241 -8.07 -22.54 12.97
N ALA A 242 -7.17 -22.37 12.00
CA ALA A 242 -6.49 -23.46 11.31
C ALA A 242 -5.33 -24.05 12.13
N LYS A 243 -4.85 -23.39 13.19
CA LYS A 243 -3.76 -23.94 14.02
C LYS A 243 -4.15 -25.32 14.57
N PRO A 244 -3.30 -26.34 14.34
CA PRO A 244 -3.57 -27.69 14.81
C PRO A 244 -3.47 -27.78 16.34
N ILE A 245 -2.79 -26.85 17.00
CA ILE A 245 -2.60 -26.83 18.45
C ILE A 245 -3.24 -25.56 19.02
N ARG A 246 -4.12 -25.71 20.00
CA ARG A 246 -4.75 -24.62 20.76
C ARG A 246 -4.54 -24.80 22.25
N TYR A 247 -4.07 -23.74 22.91
CA TYR A 247 -3.97 -23.71 24.36
C TYR A 247 -5.29 -23.19 24.95
N LEU A 248 -5.87 -23.95 25.88
CA LEU A 248 -7.13 -23.61 26.54
C LEU A 248 -6.86 -22.90 27.87
N PRO A 249 -7.77 -22.02 28.34
CA PRO A 249 -7.57 -21.24 29.57
C PRO A 249 -7.30 -22.05 30.85
N ASN A 250 -7.64 -23.34 30.88
CA ASN A 250 -7.41 -24.24 32.00
C ASN A 250 -6.07 -24.99 31.92
N GLY A 251 -5.15 -24.55 31.06
CA GLY A 251 -3.85 -25.19 30.84
C GLY A 251 -3.91 -26.47 30.00
N LYS A 252 -5.09 -26.85 29.48
CA LYS A 252 -5.21 -27.99 28.55
C LYS A 252 -4.78 -27.59 27.14
N VAL A 253 -4.30 -28.56 26.38
CA VAL A 253 -3.97 -28.38 24.96
C VAL A 253 -4.98 -29.18 24.13
N SER A 254 -5.63 -28.52 23.18
CA SER A 254 -6.44 -29.18 22.15
C SER A 254 -5.60 -29.33 20.90
N ILE A 255 -5.45 -30.57 20.43
CA ILE A 255 -4.75 -30.88 19.19
C ILE A 255 -5.80 -31.36 18.19
N LYS A 256 -5.97 -30.62 17.10
CA LYS A 256 -6.74 -31.05 15.93
C LYS A 256 -5.81 -31.86 15.03
N ALA A 257 -5.89 -33.18 15.15
CA ALA A 257 -5.25 -34.09 14.20
C ALA A 257 -6.22 -34.34 13.03
N VAL A 258 -5.73 -34.18 11.80
CA VAL A 258 -6.43 -34.61 10.59
C VAL A 258 -5.62 -35.77 10.03
N PRO A 259 -6.23 -36.95 9.79
CA PRO A 259 -5.55 -38.02 9.07
C PRO A 259 -5.05 -37.47 7.74
N THR A 260 -3.78 -37.65 7.45
CA THR A 260 -3.16 -37.12 6.24
C THR A 260 -2.11 -38.11 5.74
N GLY A 261 -2.02 -38.27 4.42
CA GLY A 261 -1.03 -39.13 3.79
C GLY A 261 0.28 -38.39 3.53
N PRO A 262 1.44 -39.04 3.63
CA PRO A 262 2.66 -38.50 3.04
C PRO A 262 2.55 -38.55 1.51
N LEU A 263 2.73 -37.41 0.85
CA LEU A 263 2.74 -37.33 -0.62
C LEU A 263 4.15 -37.49 -1.17
N PHE A 264 5.08 -36.68 -0.69
CA PHE A 264 6.50 -36.78 -1.05
C PHE A 264 7.41 -36.16 0.01
N ALA A 265 8.67 -36.58 0.00
CA ALA A 265 9.74 -35.94 0.76
C ALA A 265 11.03 -35.92 -0.05
N PHE A 266 11.73 -34.78 -0.06
CA PHE A 266 13.01 -34.63 -0.75
C PHE A 266 13.95 -33.64 -0.04
N LYS A 267 15.24 -33.70 -0.36
CA LYS A 267 16.22 -32.72 0.10
C LYS A 267 16.28 -31.56 -0.87
N SER A 268 16.33 -30.34 -0.34
CA SER A 268 16.46 -29.11 -1.11
C SER A 268 17.53 -28.21 -0.49
N GLU A 269 17.82 -27.09 -1.16
CA GLU A 269 18.74 -26.07 -0.69
C GLU A 269 17.93 -24.83 -0.28
N GLY A 270 18.16 -24.34 0.93
CA GLY A 270 17.49 -23.15 1.46
C GLY A 270 18.07 -21.84 0.89
N PRO A 271 17.45 -20.69 1.22
CA PRO A 271 17.85 -19.38 0.68
C PRO A 271 19.31 -18.99 0.94
N GLU A 272 19.94 -19.56 1.97
CA GLU A 272 21.34 -19.31 2.34
C GLU A 272 22.26 -20.52 2.10
N GLY A 273 21.83 -21.47 1.25
CA GLY A 273 22.64 -22.64 0.89
C GLY A 273 22.65 -23.78 1.90
N TYR A 274 21.90 -23.68 3.00
CA TYR A 274 21.79 -24.76 3.97
C TYR A 274 20.86 -25.87 3.46
N PRO A 275 21.15 -27.14 3.77
CA PRO A 275 20.30 -28.24 3.36
C PRO A 275 18.96 -28.20 4.12
N LEU A 276 17.88 -28.36 3.36
CA LEU A 276 16.52 -28.50 3.84
C LEU A 276 15.98 -29.90 3.51
N VAL A 277 15.07 -30.38 4.34
CA VAL A 277 14.19 -31.51 4.05
C VAL A 277 12.79 -30.95 3.86
N VAL A 278 12.22 -31.16 2.68
CA VAL A 278 10.86 -30.76 2.36
C VAL A 278 9.98 -31.99 2.47
N VAL A 279 8.86 -31.88 3.20
CA VAL A 279 7.85 -32.92 3.36
C VAL A 279 6.49 -32.35 2.99
N ALA A 280 5.76 -33.02 2.11
CA ALA A 280 4.39 -32.68 1.77
C ALA A 280 3.42 -33.71 2.35
N LEU A 281 2.42 -33.23 3.07
CA LEU A 281 1.34 -34.03 3.67
C LEU A 281 0.01 -33.58 3.10
N GLY A 282 -0.83 -34.51 2.64
CA GLY A 282 -2.14 -34.21 2.06
C GLY A 282 -2.81 -35.45 1.49
N ASP A 283 -4.02 -35.28 0.96
CA ASP A 283 -4.71 -36.34 0.22
C ASP A 283 -4.33 -36.31 -1.28
N ASP A 284 -3.98 -35.12 -1.79
CA ASP A 284 -3.53 -34.85 -3.16
C ASP A 284 -2.61 -33.62 -3.23
N GLU A 285 -2.06 -33.33 -4.40
CA GLU A 285 -1.16 -32.17 -4.61
C GLU A 285 -1.83 -30.81 -4.38
N GLU A 286 -3.16 -30.70 -4.54
CA GLU A 286 -3.89 -29.43 -4.40
C GLU A 286 -4.17 -29.10 -2.92
N SER A 287 -4.29 -30.13 -2.08
CA SER A 287 -4.52 -30.04 -0.63
C SER A 287 -3.23 -30.17 0.20
N ALA A 288 -2.10 -30.42 -0.46
CA ALA A 288 -0.82 -30.66 0.17
C ALA A 288 -0.36 -29.47 1.03
N THR A 289 -0.11 -29.72 2.32
CA THR A 289 0.64 -28.82 3.18
C THR A 289 2.12 -29.18 3.11
N VAL A 290 2.94 -28.20 2.71
CA VAL A 290 4.39 -28.38 2.54
C VAL A 290 5.11 -27.82 3.76
N TYR A 291 6.00 -28.62 4.33
CA TYR A 291 6.86 -28.28 5.44
C TYR A 291 8.31 -28.30 4.99
N ALA A 292 9.06 -27.24 5.28
CA ALA A 292 10.50 -27.19 5.08
C ALA A 292 11.19 -27.22 6.46
N LEU A 293 12.02 -28.23 6.67
CA LEU A 293 12.71 -28.48 7.94
C LEU A 293 14.21 -28.40 7.68
N ASN A 294 14.96 -27.83 8.61
CA ASN A 294 16.41 -28.06 8.59
C ASN A 294 16.70 -29.54 8.88
N VAL A 295 17.91 -30.00 8.52
CA VAL A 295 18.30 -31.40 8.69
C VAL A 295 18.17 -31.90 10.15
N PRO A 296 18.64 -31.15 11.17
CA PRO A 296 18.41 -31.53 12.58
C PRO A 296 16.94 -31.74 12.96
N ASP A 297 16.07 -30.80 12.60
CA ASP A 297 14.63 -30.87 12.91
C ASP A 297 13.95 -32.03 12.18
N ALA A 298 14.37 -32.32 10.94
CA ALA A 298 13.90 -33.49 10.20
C ALA A 298 14.30 -34.81 10.89
N HIS A 299 15.51 -34.89 11.45
CA HIS A 299 15.94 -36.04 12.24
C HIS A 299 15.15 -36.17 13.55
N ASP A 300 14.93 -35.07 14.26
CA ASP A 300 14.13 -35.07 15.49
C ASP A 300 12.67 -35.47 15.21
N LEU A 301 12.06 -34.96 14.12
CA LEU A 301 10.74 -35.36 13.67
C LEU A 301 10.68 -36.86 13.36
N ALA A 302 11.62 -37.38 12.58
CA ALA A 302 11.69 -38.80 12.25
C ALA A 302 11.85 -39.67 13.51
N HIS A 303 12.68 -39.24 14.47
CA HIS A 303 12.85 -39.92 15.74
C HIS A 303 11.55 -39.93 16.57
N LYS A 304 10.85 -38.80 16.66
CA LYS A 304 9.56 -38.69 17.37
C LYS A 304 8.48 -39.56 16.73
N LEU A 305 8.40 -39.59 15.41
CA LEU A 305 7.48 -40.45 14.66
C LEU A 305 7.79 -41.93 14.89
N ASN A 306 9.05 -42.34 14.77
CA ASN A 306 9.46 -43.73 15.03
C ASN A 306 9.14 -44.15 16.47
N THR A 307 9.41 -43.27 17.44
CA THR A 307 9.08 -43.51 18.85
C THR A 307 7.56 -43.71 19.03
N ALA A 308 6.74 -42.86 18.41
CA ALA A 308 5.28 -42.96 18.50
C ALA A 308 4.74 -44.24 17.84
N LEU A 309 5.24 -44.59 16.66
CA LEU A 309 4.83 -45.80 15.91
C LEU A 309 5.29 -47.10 16.57
N SER A 310 6.37 -47.06 17.35
CA SER A 310 6.86 -48.23 18.11
C SER A 310 6.15 -48.40 19.46
N GLY A 311 5.30 -47.45 19.85
CA GLY A 311 4.50 -47.52 21.07
C GLY A 311 3.35 -48.53 20.97
N PRO A 312 2.74 -48.92 22.11
CA PRO A 312 1.57 -49.79 22.11
C PRO A 312 0.38 -49.12 21.38
N GLU A 313 -0.37 -49.91 20.62
CA GLU A 313 -1.58 -49.42 19.95
C GLU A 313 -2.59 -48.87 20.97
N VAL A 314 -3.09 -47.67 20.72
CA VAL A 314 -4.15 -47.08 21.55
C VAL A 314 -5.43 -47.85 21.26
N SER A 315 -5.84 -48.74 22.18
CA SER A 315 -7.15 -49.38 22.11
C SER A 315 -8.22 -48.31 22.01
N GLN A 316 -8.99 -48.33 20.92
CA GLN A 316 -10.11 -47.41 20.75
C GLN A 316 -11.12 -47.70 21.86
N ALA A 317 -11.26 -46.77 22.80
CA ALA A 317 -12.33 -46.81 23.78
C ALA A 317 -13.66 -46.77 23.01
N SER A 318 -14.41 -47.87 23.08
CA SER A 318 -15.72 -48.04 22.44
C SER A 318 -16.80 -47.19 23.11
#